data_AF-A0AAC9BA63-F1
#
_entry.id   AF-A0AAC9BA63-F1
#
_cell.length_a   1.000
_cell.length_b   1.000
_cell.length_c   1.000
_cell.angle_alpha   90.00
_cell.angle_beta   90.00
_cell.angle_gamma   90.00
#
_symmetry.space_group_name_H-M   'P 1'
#
loop_
_entity.id
_entity.type
_entity.pdbx_description
1 polymer ?
#
loop_
_entity_poly.entity_id
_entity_poly.type
_entity_poly.pdbx_seq_one_letter_code
_entity_poly.pdbx_strand_id
1 'polypeptide(L)'
;MNIENKDKFVDTFLEHYMERGFGSLSKSEIDILVMHLLMQHSDLKNKTNYELSLDLQITEARIKSIKHKANLQFLEEDADDYIKGEFFALLHRSKLQGENKQGEPGKIIMVIEDSFVKQGVQGKLKALGHFADNSFNSEIVKISQTSFIDLLEAFFTNEERKELIAEVNKSVPDKNAIEFKALLKDFLSGIATKSGEKVVDLGAAFVTGGASEIATLTNTLKKFFAE
;
A
#
# COMPACT_ATOMS: atom_id res chain seq x y z
N MET A 1 3.96 -0.67 -24.48
CA MET A 1 2.68 -1.19 -23.98
C MET A 1 2.42 -2.56 -24.58
N ASN A 2 2.41 -3.59 -23.74
CA ASN A 2 2.09 -4.96 -24.10
C ASN A 2 0.84 -5.40 -23.32
N ILE A 3 -0.21 -5.82 -24.02
CA ILE A 3 -1.42 -6.36 -23.40
C ILE A 3 -1.24 -7.88 -23.31
N GLU A 4 -1.17 -8.38 -22.09
CA GLU A 4 -0.89 -9.79 -21.77
C GLU A 4 -2.08 -10.69 -22.13
N ASN A 5 -3.31 -10.24 -21.86
CA ASN A 5 -4.53 -10.97 -22.18
C ASN A 5 -5.47 -10.11 -23.05
N LYS A 6 -5.24 -10.16 -24.37
CA LYS A 6 -5.98 -9.35 -25.34
C LYS A 6 -7.44 -9.74 -25.47
N ASP A 7 -7.74 -11.05 -25.44
CA ASP A 7 -9.11 -11.55 -25.61
C ASP A 7 -9.97 -11.09 -24.44
N LYS A 8 -9.51 -11.31 -23.20
CA LYS A 8 -10.23 -10.83 -22.00
C LYS A 8 -10.37 -9.31 -21.97
N PHE A 9 -9.32 -8.58 -22.37
CA PHE A 9 -9.39 -7.12 -22.48
C PHE A 9 -10.52 -6.67 -23.42
N VAL A 10 -10.61 -7.26 -24.61
CA VAL A 10 -11.61 -6.90 -25.62
C VAL A 10 -13.01 -7.32 -25.18
N ASP A 11 -13.15 -8.53 -24.65
CA ASP A 11 -14.43 -9.06 -24.17
C ASP A 11 -15.00 -8.17 -23.06
N THR A 12 -14.21 -7.87 -22.02
CA THR A 12 -14.65 -7.01 -20.92
C THR A 12 -14.92 -5.57 -21.39
N PHE A 13 -14.14 -5.06 -22.34
CA PHE A 13 -14.39 -3.73 -22.93
C PHE A 13 -15.74 -3.70 -23.65
N LEU A 14 -16.01 -4.66 -24.52
CA LEU A 14 -17.25 -4.70 -25.30
C LEU A 14 -18.46 -4.92 -24.41
N GLU A 15 -18.37 -5.77 -23.40
CA GLU A 15 -19.43 -5.98 -22.41
C GLU A 15 -19.84 -4.66 -21.74
N HIS A 16 -18.89 -3.93 -21.16
CA HIS A 16 -19.15 -2.66 -20.48
C HIS A 16 -19.55 -1.54 -21.46
N TYR A 17 -18.93 -1.49 -22.64
CA TYR A 17 -19.24 -0.47 -23.64
C TYR A 17 -20.66 -0.62 -24.19
N MET A 18 -21.17 -1.85 -24.28
CA MET A 18 -22.49 -2.14 -24.83
C MET A 18 -23.61 -2.15 -23.77
N GLU A 19 -23.30 -2.28 -22.49
CA GLU A 19 -24.27 -2.40 -21.38
C GLU A 19 -25.33 -1.29 -21.39
N ARG A 20 -24.92 -0.04 -21.68
CA ARG A 20 -25.80 1.14 -21.69
C ARG A 20 -26.27 1.55 -23.10
N GLY A 21 -25.98 0.73 -24.10
CA GLY A 21 -26.24 0.99 -25.51
C GLY A 21 -25.07 1.63 -26.23
N PHE A 22 -24.91 1.29 -27.52
CA PHE A 22 -23.77 1.75 -28.32
C PHE A 22 -23.68 3.28 -28.39
N GLY A 23 -22.52 3.84 -28.03
CA GLY A 23 -22.27 5.28 -28.05
C GLY A 23 -22.83 6.07 -26.87
N SER A 24 -23.39 5.40 -25.85
CA SER A 24 -23.90 6.08 -24.65
C SER A 24 -22.81 6.56 -23.71
N LEU A 25 -21.68 5.84 -23.64
CA LEU A 25 -20.55 6.21 -22.79
C LEU A 25 -19.85 7.46 -23.34
N SER A 26 -19.69 8.46 -22.47
CA SER A 26 -18.89 9.63 -22.78
C SER A 26 -17.42 9.27 -22.97
N LYS A 27 -16.67 10.15 -23.66
CA LYS A 27 -15.22 9.98 -23.81
C LYS A 27 -14.51 9.75 -22.47
N SER A 28 -14.94 10.45 -21.41
CA SER A 28 -14.30 10.28 -20.11
C SER A 28 -14.62 8.93 -19.48
N GLU A 29 -15.81 8.36 -19.68
CA GLU A 29 -16.15 7.02 -19.18
C GLU A 29 -15.36 5.94 -19.93
N ILE A 30 -15.20 6.10 -21.25
CA ILE A 30 -14.35 5.23 -22.07
C ILE A 30 -12.90 5.28 -21.58
N ASP A 31 -12.33 6.47 -21.35
CA ASP A 31 -10.96 6.62 -20.83
C ASP A 31 -10.79 5.90 -19.48
N ILE A 32 -11.78 5.96 -18.59
CA ILE A 32 -11.74 5.30 -17.27
C ILE A 32 -11.80 3.78 -17.42
N LEU A 33 -12.70 3.27 -18.25
CA LEU A 33 -12.80 1.84 -18.55
C LEU A 33 -11.49 1.31 -19.15
N VAL A 34 -10.95 2.00 -20.17
CA VAL A 34 -9.68 1.61 -20.80
C VAL A 34 -8.54 1.64 -19.79
N MET A 35 -8.47 2.64 -18.92
CA MET A 35 -7.46 2.68 -17.87
C MET A 35 -7.57 1.49 -16.92
N HIS A 36 -8.79 1.16 -16.46
CA HIS A 36 -9.02 -0.02 -15.63
C HIS A 36 -8.48 -1.29 -16.31
N LEU A 37 -8.85 -1.53 -17.57
CA LEU A 37 -8.43 -2.70 -18.33
C LEU A 37 -6.91 -2.73 -18.59
N LEU A 38 -6.29 -1.57 -18.83
CA LEU A 38 -4.84 -1.47 -18.95
C LEU A 38 -4.14 -1.84 -17.64
N MET A 39 -4.66 -1.40 -16.49
CA MET A 39 -4.09 -1.76 -15.19
C MET A 39 -4.27 -3.26 -14.88
N GLN A 40 -5.27 -3.92 -15.45
CA GLN A 40 -5.55 -5.35 -15.23
C GLN A 40 -4.82 -6.30 -16.19
N HIS A 41 -4.59 -5.87 -17.44
CA HIS A 41 -4.18 -6.78 -18.52
C HIS A 41 -2.93 -6.34 -19.27
N SER A 42 -2.16 -5.39 -18.74
CA SER A 42 -0.93 -4.92 -19.40
C SER A 42 0.25 -4.78 -18.44
N ASP A 43 1.43 -4.61 -19.05
CA ASP A 43 2.70 -4.31 -18.38
C ASP A 43 2.72 -2.94 -17.65
N LEU A 44 1.63 -2.17 -17.73
CA LEU A 44 1.53 -0.83 -17.17
C LEU A 44 1.20 -0.80 -15.66
N LYS A 45 0.64 -1.87 -15.08
CA LYS A 45 0.20 -1.90 -13.66
C LYS A 45 1.29 -1.45 -12.68
N ASN A 46 2.54 -1.87 -12.93
CA ASN A 46 3.66 -1.65 -12.03
C ASN A 46 4.41 -0.33 -12.26
N LYS A 47 4.02 0.45 -13.26
CA LYS A 47 4.69 1.70 -13.63
C LYS A 47 4.26 2.86 -12.74
N THR A 48 5.19 3.77 -12.51
CA THR A 48 4.93 5.06 -11.83
C THR A 48 4.01 5.93 -12.66
N ASN A 49 3.35 6.89 -12.01
CA ASN A 49 2.51 7.86 -12.74
C ASN A 49 3.31 8.64 -13.80
N TYR A 50 4.59 8.89 -13.54
CA TYR A 50 5.50 9.53 -14.50
C TYR A 50 5.72 8.66 -15.74
N GLU A 51 6.05 7.38 -15.58
CA GLU A 51 6.23 6.45 -16.71
C GLU A 51 4.93 6.30 -17.52
N LEU A 52 3.79 6.19 -16.82
CA LEU A 52 2.47 6.16 -17.47
C LEU A 52 2.19 7.45 -18.25
N SER A 53 2.64 8.60 -17.75
CA SER A 53 2.47 9.90 -18.43
C SER A 53 3.19 9.93 -19.78
N LEU A 54 4.38 9.30 -19.86
CA LEU A 54 5.17 9.19 -21.08
C LEU A 54 4.53 8.18 -22.05
N ASP A 55 4.18 6.99 -21.55
CA ASP A 55 3.62 5.90 -22.35
C ASP A 55 2.25 6.25 -22.94
N LEU A 56 1.39 6.92 -22.16
CA LEU A 56 0.03 7.29 -22.54
C LEU A 56 -0.08 8.72 -23.06
N GLN A 57 1.03 9.47 -23.06
CA GLN A 57 1.13 10.84 -23.57
C GLN A 57 0.11 11.81 -22.96
N ILE A 58 -0.15 11.68 -21.65
CA ILE A 58 -1.05 12.54 -20.88
C ILE A 58 -0.38 12.96 -19.57
N THR A 59 -0.84 14.04 -18.95
CA THR A 59 -0.20 14.54 -17.71
C THR A 59 -0.39 13.58 -16.55
N GLU A 60 0.56 13.57 -15.59
CA GLU A 60 0.44 12.79 -14.35
C GLU A 60 -0.84 13.11 -13.57
N ALA A 61 -1.28 14.37 -13.58
CA ALA A 61 -2.54 14.78 -12.96
C ALA A 61 -3.75 14.06 -13.59
N ARG A 62 -3.73 13.89 -14.92
CA ARG A 62 -4.77 13.13 -15.64
C ARG A 62 -4.67 11.63 -15.32
N ILE A 63 -3.46 11.06 -15.27
CA ILE A 63 -3.24 9.66 -14.87
C ILE A 63 -3.84 9.39 -13.48
N LYS A 64 -3.46 10.19 -12.48
CA LYS A 64 -3.98 10.09 -11.10
C LYS A 64 -5.51 10.16 -11.09
N SER A 65 -6.09 11.12 -11.80
CA SER A 65 -7.54 11.31 -11.85
C SER A 65 -8.27 10.12 -12.48
N ILE A 66 -7.77 9.58 -13.60
CA ILE A 66 -8.40 8.45 -14.27
C ILE A 66 -8.23 7.17 -13.45
N LYS A 67 -7.03 6.85 -12.96
CA LYS A 67 -6.77 5.68 -12.11
C LYS A 67 -7.67 5.67 -10.87
N HIS A 68 -7.79 6.82 -10.19
CA HIS A 68 -8.65 6.94 -9.03
C HIS A 68 -10.11 6.64 -9.34
N LYS A 69 -10.64 7.20 -10.43
CA LYS A 69 -12.01 6.94 -10.87
C LYS A 69 -12.20 5.48 -11.31
N ALA A 70 -11.20 4.88 -11.94
CA ALA A 70 -11.21 3.48 -12.33
C ALA A 70 -11.33 2.57 -11.09
N ASN A 71 -10.53 2.81 -10.06
CA ASN A 71 -10.63 2.07 -8.80
C ASN A 71 -11.97 2.32 -8.08
N LEU A 72 -12.54 3.52 -8.16
CA LEU A 72 -13.88 3.79 -7.59
C LEU A 72 -15.02 3.05 -8.31
N GLN A 73 -14.87 2.76 -9.61
CA GLN A 73 -15.96 2.23 -10.44
C GLN A 73 -15.85 0.73 -10.71
N PHE A 74 -14.63 0.21 -10.84
CA PHE A 74 -14.34 -1.11 -11.39
C PHE A 74 -13.46 -1.97 -10.50
N LEU A 75 -13.23 -1.59 -9.24
CA LEU A 75 -12.50 -2.46 -8.32
C LEU A 75 -13.35 -3.70 -8.05
N GLU A 76 -12.86 -4.86 -8.49
CA GLU A 76 -13.54 -6.15 -8.35
C GLU A 76 -13.36 -6.75 -6.95
N GLU A 77 -12.23 -6.47 -6.30
CA GLU A 77 -11.91 -6.93 -4.96
C GLU A 77 -12.41 -5.97 -3.88
N ASP A 78 -12.44 -6.41 -2.61
CA ASP A 78 -12.80 -5.54 -1.51
C ASP A 78 -11.82 -4.36 -1.43
N ALA A 79 -12.37 -3.15 -1.25
CA ALA A 79 -11.57 -1.93 -1.24
C ALA A 79 -10.51 -1.96 -0.12
N ASP A 80 -10.86 -2.50 1.04
CA ASP A 80 -9.95 -2.59 2.18
C ASP A 80 -8.79 -3.53 1.90
N ASP A 81 -9.07 -4.66 1.26
CA ASP A 81 -8.07 -5.66 0.84
C ASP A 81 -7.13 -5.10 -0.24
N TYR A 82 -7.67 -4.39 -1.25
CA TYR A 82 -6.83 -3.71 -2.26
C TYR A 82 -5.93 -2.65 -1.62
N ILE A 83 -6.49 -1.79 -0.76
CA ILE A 83 -5.74 -0.74 -0.07
C ILE A 83 -4.64 -1.38 0.80
N LYS A 84 -4.94 -2.47 1.51
CA LYS A 84 -3.98 -3.24 2.29
C LYS A 84 -2.84 -3.73 1.40
N GLY A 85 -3.15 -4.44 0.32
CA GLY A 85 -2.14 -5.00 -0.59
C GLY A 85 -1.23 -3.93 -1.20
N GLU A 86 -1.80 -2.86 -1.76
CA GLU A 86 -1.03 -1.76 -2.34
C GLU A 86 -0.21 -1.00 -1.29
N PHE A 87 -0.75 -0.79 -0.08
CA PHE A 87 -0.01 -0.17 1.01
C PHE A 87 1.23 -0.98 1.40
N PHE A 88 1.12 -2.30 1.54
CA PHE A 88 2.27 -3.15 1.85
C PHE A 88 3.26 -3.22 0.67
N ALA A 89 2.77 -3.24 -0.58
CA ALA A 89 3.63 -3.15 -1.76
C ALA A 89 4.40 -1.81 -1.83
N LEU A 90 3.81 -0.71 -1.34
CA LEU A 90 4.51 0.58 -1.21
C LEU A 90 5.54 0.55 -0.08
N LEU A 91 5.23 -0.06 1.06
CA LEU A 91 6.21 -0.24 2.14
C LEU A 91 7.45 -1.01 1.67
N HIS A 92 7.27 -2.02 0.82
CA HIS A 92 8.37 -2.74 0.17
C HIS A 92 9.29 -1.83 -0.67
N ARG A 93 8.72 -0.85 -1.38
CA ARG A 93 9.45 0.00 -2.33
C ARG A 93 9.95 1.31 -1.72
N SER A 94 9.46 1.69 -0.54
CA SER A 94 9.68 3.01 0.06
C SER A 94 10.78 2.98 1.12
N LYS A 95 11.61 4.03 1.11
CA LYS A 95 12.51 4.34 2.22
C LYS A 95 11.69 5.01 3.32
N LEU A 96 11.49 4.33 4.45
CA LEU A 96 10.84 4.94 5.59
C LEU A 96 11.86 5.83 6.31
N GLN A 97 11.59 7.13 6.31
CA GLN A 97 12.41 8.08 7.06
C GLN A 97 11.81 8.25 8.45
N GLY A 98 12.60 7.90 9.45
CA GLY A 98 12.33 8.19 10.85
C GLY A 98 12.84 9.57 11.20
N GLU A 99 11.97 10.59 11.25
CA GLU A 99 12.39 11.88 11.82
C GLU A 99 12.35 11.79 13.36
N ASN A 100 13.51 11.48 13.97
CA ASN A 100 13.71 11.66 15.41
C ASN A 100 14.35 13.03 15.66
N LYS A 101 13.55 14.01 16.08
CA LYS A 101 14.09 15.21 16.76
C LYS A 101 14.21 14.89 18.25
N GLN A 102 15.24 15.40 18.91
CA GLN A 102 15.39 15.23 20.37
C GLN A 102 14.12 15.73 21.07
N GLY A 103 13.42 14.82 21.76
CA GLY A 103 12.19 15.12 22.48
C GLY A 103 10.87 14.96 21.69
N GLU A 104 10.90 14.60 20.40
CA GLU A 104 9.70 14.33 19.60
C GLU A 104 9.58 12.84 19.24
N PRO A 105 8.36 12.27 19.22
CA PRO A 105 8.14 10.91 18.75
C PRO A 105 8.50 10.81 17.26
N GLY A 106 9.19 9.72 16.89
CA GLY A 106 9.61 9.48 15.51
C GLY A 106 8.44 9.58 14.53
N LYS A 107 8.64 10.28 13.42
CA LYS A 107 7.67 10.31 12.31
C LYS A 107 8.09 9.34 11.23
N ILE A 108 7.12 8.65 10.63
CA ILE A 108 7.27 7.83 9.43
C ILE A 108 6.80 8.65 8.23
N ILE A 109 7.66 8.74 7.21
CA ILE A 109 7.39 9.46 5.97
C ILE A 109 7.37 8.45 4.83
N MET A 110 6.32 8.52 4.02
CA MET A 110 6.16 7.69 2.83
C MET A 110 5.55 8.49 1.67
N VAL A 111 5.77 8.02 0.44
CA VAL A 111 5.18 8.58 -0.78
C VAL A 111 4.14 7.59 -1.31
N ILE A 112 2.91 8.07 -1.48
CA ILE A 112 1.80 7.29 -2.02
C ILE A 112 1.30 8.00 -3.29
N GLU A 113 1.71 7.49 -4.45
CA GLU A 113 1.33 8.03 -5.76
C GLU A 113 -0.15 7.77 -6.10
N ASP A 114 -0.69 6.63 -5.68
CA ASP A 114 -2.08 6.25 -5.94
C ASP A 114 -3.02 6.98 -4.97
N SER A 115 -3.85 7.89 -5.50
CA SER A 115 -4.74 8.68 -4.66
C SER A 115 -5.89 7.89 -4.04
N PHE A 116 -6.30 6.75 -4.63
CA PHE A 116 -7.29 5.85 -4.03
C PHE A 116 -6.70 5.20 -2.77
N VAL A 117 -5.50 4.62 -2.89
CA VAL A 117 -4.78 4.00 -1.76
C VAL A 117 -4.51 5.04 -0.67
N LYS A 118 -4.03 6.23 -1.06
CA LYS A 118 -3.78 7.33 -0.12
C LYS A 118 -5.03 7.70 0.68
N GLN A 119 -6.17 7.88 0.00
CA GLN A 119 -7.43 8.23 0.67
C GLN A 119 -7.90 7.12 1.60
N GLY A 120 -7.76 5.85 1.20
CA GLY A 120 -8.03 4.68 2.03
C GLY A 120 -7.23 4.68 3.33
N VAL A 121 -5.91 4.84 3.22
CA VAL A 121 -4.99 4.94 4.38
C VAL A 121 -5.38 6.11 5.29
N GLN A 122 -5.66 7.28 4.72
CA GLN A 122 -6.09 8.44 5.50
C GLN A 122 -7.46 8.23 6.16
N GLY A 123 -8.38 7.53 5.51
CA GLY A 123 -9.68 7.15 6.07
C GLY A 123 -9.52 6.25 7.30
N LYS A 124 -8.69 5.20 7.19
CA LYS A 124 -8.36 4.33 8.32
C LYS A 124 -7.71 5.08 9.48
N LEU A 125 -6.72 5.93 9.20
CA LEU A 125 -6.08 6.76 10.23
C LEU A 125 -7.10 7.65 10.96
N LYS A 126 -8.01 8.30 10.23
CA LYS A 126 -9.07 9.12 10.84
C LYS A 126 -10.02 8.29 11.72
N ALA A 127 -10.38 7.08 11.28
CA ALA A 127 -11.23 6.17 12.06
C ALA A 127 -10.56 5.75 13.38
N LEU A 128 -9.22 5.67 13.40
CA LEU A 128 -8.42 5.40 14.59
C LEU A 128 -8.15 6.65 15.44
N GLY A 129 -8.66 7.83 15.06
CA GLY A 129 -8.42 9.10 15.75
C GLY A 129 -7.07 9.76 15.42
N HIS A 130 -6.35 9.25 14.41
CA HIS A 130 -5.08 9.80 13.93
C HIS A 130 -5.26 10.76 12.76
N PHE A 131 -4.27 11.60 12.52
CA PHE A 131 -4.18 12.45 11.34
C PHE A 131 -2.81 12.33 10.68
N ALA A 132 -2.77 12.50 9.36
CA ALA A 132 -1.54 12.59 8.59
C ALA A 132 -1.23 14.04 8.29
N ASP A 133 0.03 14.46 8.52
CA ASP A 133 0.54 15.74 8.04
C ASP A 133 0.75 15.59 6.53
N ASN A 134 -0.07 16.29 5.73
CA ASN A 134 0.17 16.38 4.29
C ASN A 134 1.27 17.41 4.04
N SER A 135 2.33 17.02 3.32
CA SER A 135 3.39 17.94 2.91
C SER A 135 2.95 18.80 1.73
N PHE A 136 3.82 19.73 1.30
CA PHE A 136 3.64 20.49 0.05
C PHE A 136 3.49 19.58 -1.18
N ASN A 137 4.12 18.39 -1.16
CA ASN A 137 3.80 17.34 -2.11
C ASN A 137 2.58 16.54 -1.61
N SER A 138 1.53 16.52 -2.42
CA SER A 138 0.27 15.82 -2.14
C SER A 138 0.39 14.30 -2.14
N GLU A 139 1.53 13.72 -2.49
CA GLU A 139 1.80 12.27 -2.37
C GLU A 139 2.50 11.91 -1.07
N ILE A 140 3.15 12.88 -0.42
CA ILE A 140 3.86 12.63 0.84
C ILE A 140 2.84 12.51 1.98
N VAL A 141 2.90 11.37 2.67
CA VAL A 141 2.16 11.10 3.90
C VAL A 141 3.17 11.02 5.04
N LYS A 142 3.01 11.89 6.04
CA LYS A 142 3.77 11.86 7.28
C LYS A 142 2.87 11.53 8.45
N ILE A 143 3.22 10.51 9.24
CA ILE A 143 2.46 10.09 10.42
C ILE A 143 3.40 9.79 11.59
N SER A 144 2.88 9.83 12.82
CA SER A 144 3.67 9.40 13.98
C SER A 144 3.93 7.90 13.95
N GLN A 145 5.00 7.44 14.62
CA GLN A 145 5.28 6.02 14.79
C GLN A 145 4.12 5.27 15.46
N THR A 146 3.46 5.87 16.45
CA THR A 146 2.26 5.30 17.09
C THR A 146 1.12 5.14 16.10
N SER A 147 0.83 6.17 15.30
CA SER A 147 -0.19 6.12 14.27
C SER A 147 0.11 5.07 13.20
N PHE A 148 1.39 4.88 12.87
CA PHE A 148 1.81 3.83 11.94
C PHE A 148 1.61 2.42 12.52
N ILE A 149 1.93 2.20 13.80
CA ILE A 149 1.69 0.91 14.49
C ILE A 149 0.19 0.61 14.54
N ASP A 150 -0.63 1.58 14.92
CA ASP A 150 -2.09 1.42 14.98
C ASP A 150 -2.70 1.16 13.60
N LEU A 151 -2.15 1.81 12.55
CA LEU A 151 -2.55 1.57 11.17
C LEU A 151 -2.19 0.15 10.72
N LEU A 152 -0.96 -0.32 10.99
CA LEU A 152 -0.56 -1.69 10.68
C LEU A 152 -1.47 -2.69 11.39
N GLU A 153 -1.76 -2.47 12.67
CA GLU A 153 -2.68 -3.30 13.42
C GLU A 153 -4.07 -3.34 12.78
N ALA A 154 -4.62 -2.19 12.36
CA ALA A 154 -5.94 -2.10 11.75
C ALA A 154 -6.05 -2.77 10.36
N PHE A 155 -4.93 -3.09 9.71
CA PHE A 155 -4.93 -3.89 8.48
C PHE A 155 -5.04 -5.40 8.73
N PHE A 156 -4.75 -5.87 9.95
CA PHE A 156 -4.84 -7.29 10.28
C PHE A 156 -6.08 -7.61 11.12
N THR A 157 -6.75 -8.71 10.81
CA THR A 157 -7.81 -9.27 11.65
C THR A 157 -7.24 -9.82 12.96
N ASN A 158 -8.10 -10.06 13.96
CA ASN A 158 -7.64 -10.62 15.22
C ASN A 158 -7.03 -12.03 15.04
N GLU A 159 -7.56 -12.80 14.11
CA GLU A 159 -7.10 -14.13 13.72
C GLU A 159 -5.70 -14.05 13.08
N GLU A 160 -5.53 -13.18 12.10
CA GLU A 160 -4.24 -12.94 11.42
C GLU A 160 -3.16 -12.48 12.42
N ARG A 161 -3.51 -11.59 13.36
CA ARG A 161 -2.60 -11.14 14.42
C ARG A 161 -2.17 -12.28 15.34
N LYS A 162 -3.11 -13.14 15.75
CA LYS A 162 -2.81 -14.29 16.61
C LYS A 162 -1.90 -15.29 15.92
N GLU A 163 -2.15 -15.56 14.64
CA GLU A 163 -1.32 -16.44 13.82
C GLU A 163 0.11 -15.90 13.70
N LEU A 164 0.26 -14.61 13.40
CA LEU A 164 1.55 -13.94 13.31
C LEU A 164 2.32 -14.00 14.64
N ILE A 165 1.68 -13.66 15.76
CA ILE A 165 2.30 -13.73 17.10
C ILE A 165 2.74 -15.17 17.40
N ALA A 166 1.88 -16.16 17.17
CA ALA A 166 2.19 -17.56 17.44
C ALA A 166 3.40 -18.02 16.63
N GLU A 167 3.49 -17.59 15.38
CA GLU A 167 4.55 -17.99 14.45
C GLU A 167 5.88 -17.29 14.77
N VAL A 168 5.88 -16.03 15.19
CA VAL A 168 7.08 -15.34 15.70
C VAL A 168 7.55 -15.96 17.01
N ASN A 169 6.64 -16.21 17.97
CA ASN A 169 6.97 -16.81 19.27
C ASN A 169 7.61 -18.20 19.17
N LYS A 170 7.32 -18.99 18.13
CA LYS A 170 8.03 -20.27 17.87
C LYS A 170 9.53 -20.08 17.62
N SER A 171 9.94 -18.90 17.18
CA SER A 171 11.30 -18.59 16.76
C SER A 171 12.07 -17.74 17.78
N VAL A 172 11.41 -17.23 18.84
CA VAL A 172 12.02 -16.40 19.88
C VAL A 172 12.26 -17.23 21.14
N PRO A 173 13.48 -17.21 21.74
CA PRO A 173 13.83 -18.09 22.86
C PRO A 173 13.06 -17.81 24.16
N ASP A 174 12.58 -16.58 24.36
CA ASP A 174 12.07 -16.13 25.64
C ASP A 174 10.54 -16.13 25.70
N LYS A 175 10.01 -16.97 26.60
CA LYS A 175 8.58 -17.30 26.71
C LYS A 175 7.83 -16.24 27.50
N ASN A 176 7.55 -15.10 26.88
CA ASN A 176 6.44 -14.25 27.30
C ASN A 176 5.59 -13.93 26.09
N ALA A 177 4.26 -14.01 26.22
CA ALA A 177 3.36 -13.64 25.14
C ALA A 177 3.48 -12.13 24.88
N ILE A 178 4.16 -11.76 23.79
CA ILE A 178 4.29 -10.37 23.38
C ILE A 178 3.00 -9.97 22.66
N GLU A 179 2.40 -8.83 23.05
CA GLU A 179 1.28 -8.25 22.31
C GLU A 179 1.74 -7.75 20.93
N PHE A 180 0.86 -7.81 19.92
CA PHE A 180 1.18 -7.41 18.53
C PHE A 180 1.81 -6.01 18.44
N LYS A 181 1.24 -5.04 19.17
CA LYS A 181 1.77 -3.66 19.21
C LYS A 181 3.16 -3.58 19.83
N ALA A 182 3.39 -4.31 20.91
CA ALA A 182 4.69 -4.33 21.58
C ALA A 182 5.75 -4.91 20.63
N LEU A 183 5.40 -5.98 19.93
CA LEU A 183 6.26 -6.61 18.93
C LEU A 183 6.62 -5.65 17.79
N LEU A 184 5.63 -4.94 17.22
CA LEU A 184 5.89 -3.92 16.18
C LEU A 184 6.69 -2.73 16.69
N LYS A 185 6.42 -2.29 17.93
CA LYS A 185 7.15 -1.19 18.56
C LYS A 185 8.62 -1.55 18.76
N ASP A 186 8.91 -2.75 19.24
CA ASP A 186 10.28 -3.23 19.48
C ASP A 186 11.04 -3.42 18.17
N PHE A 187 10.37 -3.95 17.14
CA PHE A 187 10.91 -4.02 15.78
C PHE A 187 11.30 -2.63 15.24
N LEU A 188 10.37 -1.67 15.25
CA LEU A 188 10.63 -0.32 14.73
C LEU A 188 11.70 0.41 15.55
N SER A 189 11.72 0.22 16.87
CA SER A 189 12.72 0.82 17.75
C SER A 189 14.11 0.22 17.54
N GLY A 190 14.20 -1.09 17.38
CA GLY A 190 15.46 -1.79 17.17
C GLY A 190 16.09 -1.55 15.80
N ILE A 191 15.28 -1.30 14.78
CA ILE A 191 15.81 -0.87 13.48
C ILE A 191 16.35 0.58 13.56
N ALA A 192 15.70 1.46 14.31
CA ALA A 192 16.18 2.83 14.52
C ALA A 192 17.52 2.88 15.30
N THR A 193 17.80 1.91 16.17
CA THR A 193 19.03 1.85 16.98
C THR A 193 20.18 1.08 16.31
N LYS A 194 19.90 0.00 15.56
CA LYS A 194 20.94 -0.78 14.83
C LYS A 194 21.57 -0.01 13.66
N SER A 195 20.88 0.98 13.07
CA SER A 195 21.32 1.65 11.84
C SER A 195 22.32 2.79 12.03
N GLY A 196 22.29 3.53 13.15
CA GLY A 196 23.09 4.78 13.28
C GLY A 196 22.74 5.89 12.26
N GLU A 197 22.02 5.58 11.18
CA GLU A 197 21.51 6.48 10.17
C GLU A 197 20.01 6.71 10.31
N LYS A 198 19.58 7.95 10.04
CA LYS A 198 18.20 8.47 10.14
C LYS A 198 17.21 7.90 9.11
N VAL A 199 17.59 6.87 8.36
CA VAL A 199 16.76 6.28 7.31
C VAL A 199 16.75 4.78 7.50
N VAL A 200 15.56 4.23 7.62
CA VAL A 200 15.35 2.81 7.83
C VAL A 200 14.74 2.23 6.55
N ASP A 201 15.44 1.29 5.94
CA ASP A 201 14.90 0.51 4.82
C ASP A 201 14.00 -0.61 5.36
N LEU A 202 12.76 -0.25 5.69
CA LEU A 202 11.70 -1.23 5.99
C LEU A 202 11.27 -1.99 4.72
N GLY A 203 11.67 -1.56 3.53
CA GLY A 203 11.34 -2.23 2.28
C GLY A 203 11.94 -3.62 2.16
N ALA A 204 13.17 -3.80 2.63
CA ALA A 204 13.82 -5.11 2.75
C ALA A 204 13.10 -6.09 3.71
N ALA A 205 12.24 -5.56 4.56
CA ALA A 205 11.49 -6.25 5.60
C ALA A 205 10.07 -6.68 5.16
N PHE A 206 9.59 -6.24 3.98
CA PHE A 206 8.24 -6.57 3.50
C PHE A 206 8.26 -7.11 2.05
N VAL A 207 8.95 -8.23 1.81
CA VAL A 207 9.01 -8.93 0.51
C VAL A 207 7.74 -9.76 0.19
N THR A 208 6.90 -9.27 -0.75
CA THR A 208 5.84 -9.96 -1.55
C THR A 208 4.39 -9.86 -1.04
N GLY A 209 3.47 -9.65 -1.99
CA GLY A 209 2.06 -9.29 -1.76
C GLY A 209 1.05 -10.43 -1.85
N GLY A 210 -0.17 -10.12 -1.41
CA GLY A 210 -1.40 -10.91 -1.25
C GLY A 210 -1.25 -12.25 -0.53
N ALA A 211 -1.77 -12.40 0.70
CA ALA A 211 -1.57 -13.54 1.63
C ALA A 211 -0.10 -13.78 2.04
N SER A 212 0.82 -13.35 1.18
CA SER A 212 2.21 -13.20 1.43
C SER A 212 2.53 -12.09 2.45
N GLU A 213 1.71 -11.05 2.63
CA GLU A 213 2.08 -9.95 3.54
C GLU A 213 2.24 -10.40 4.99
N ILE A 214 1.35 -11.28 5.47
CA ILE A 214 1.44 -11.86 6.81
C ILE A 214 2.68 -12.74 6.89
N ALA A 215 2.85 -13.67 5.95
CA ALA A 215 4.00 -14.57 5.93
C ALA A 215 5.33 -13.80 5.88
N THR A 216 5.35 -12.70 5.15
CA THR A 216 6.48 -11.83 4.94
C THR A 216 6.81 -11.01 6.16
N LEU A 217 5.82 -10.29 6.72
CA LEU A 217 5.98 -9.57 7.98
C LEU A 217 6.43 -10.55 9.08
N THR A 218 5.81 -11.73 9.15
CA THR A 218 6.18 -12.80 10.08
C THR A 218 7.64 -13.24 9.89
N ASN A 219 8.07 -13.52 8.66
CA ASN A 219 9.44 -13.94 8.37
C ASN A 219 10.47 -12.86 8.73
N THR A 220 10.15 -11.61 8.49
CA THR A 220 11.00 -10.48 8.84
C THR A 220 11.12 -10.30 10.34
N LEU A 221 10.00 -10.35 11.06
CA LEU A 221 9.99 -10.28 12.51
C LEU A 221 10.79 -11.44 13.10
N LYS A 222 10.60 -12.67 12.59
CA LYS A 222 11.41 -13.84 12.98
C LYS A 222 12.91 -13.59 12.81
N LYS A 223 13.35 -13.09 11.66
CA LYS A 223 14.78 -12.78 11.42
C LYS A 223 15.29 -11.75 12.42
N PHE A 224 14.53 -10.68 12.66
CA PHE A 224 14.93 -9.61 13.58
C PHE A 224 15.09 -10.09 15.03
N PHE A 225 14.20 -10.95 15.52
CA PHE A 225 14.23 -11.46 16.91
C PHE A 225 15.06 -12.74 17.11
N ALA A 226 15.53 -13.37 16.02
CA ALA A 226 16.42 -14.53 16.09
C ALA A 226 17.93 -14.15 16.13
N GLU A 227 18.27 -12.90 15.81
CA GLU A 227 19.60 -12.29 15.94
C GLU A 227 19.85 -11.74 17.35
#